data_AF-A0A3A2ZIB3-F1
#
_entry.id   AF-A0A3A2ZIB3-F1
#
_cell.length_a   1.000
_cell.length_b   1.000
_cell.length_c   1.000
_cell.angle_alpha   90.00
_cell.angle_beta   90.00
_cell.angle_gamma   90.00
#
_symmetry.space_group_name_H-M   'P 1'
#
loop_
_entity.id
_entity.type
_entity.pdbx_description
1 polymer ?
#
loop_
_entity_poly.entity_id
_entity_poly.type
_entity_poly.pdbx_seq_one_letter_code
_entity_poly.pdbx_strand_id
1 'polypeptide(L)'
;MILPRAKRRVGAPRLPIFPRHVQPPRRNLIPAPRQNSGPLLERRSDRELPSVNSNRRWWRTLPFFAVAVGAAMLGIFNYQKSSSSVVSSTLYALRTSPRAREILGEEIYFAHKMPWISGEMNQLHGRIDISFWVKGSKTQGKMRFRSIRPDRMSYVR
;
A
#
# COMPACT_ATOMS: atom_id res chain seq x y z
N MET A 1 -51.61 70.40 54.36
CA MET A 1 -52.26 69.61 53.28
C MET A 1 -51.68 70.15 51.97
N ILE A 2 -50.90 69.46 51.13
CA ILE A 2 -51.00 68.11 50.57
C ILE A 2 -49.60 67.71 50.03
N LEU A 3 -49.09 66.50 50.32
CA LEU A 3 -47.87 65.95 49.71
C LEU A 3 -48.17 65.35 48.31
N PRO A 4 -47.26 65.45 47.32
CA PRO A 4 -47.41 64.73 46.07
C PRO A 4 -47.04 63.24 46.24
N ARG A 5 -48.02 62.37 45.97
CA ARG A 5 -47.87 60.91 45.92
C ARG A 5 -47.03 60.49 44.71
N ALA A 6 -45.86 59.90 44.96
CA ALA A 6 -45.08 59.22 43.93
C ALA A 6 -45.84 57.97 43.41
N LYS A 7 -46.23 57.97 42.13
CA LYS A 7 -46.78 56.77 41.46
C LYS A 7 -45.64 55.82 41.07
N ARG A 8 -45.42 54.77 41.85
CA ARG A 8 -44.59 53.62 41.44
C ARG A 8 -45.29 52.86 40.31
N ARG A 9 -44.72 52.87 39.10
CA ARG A 9 -45.14 51.95 38.03
C ARG A 9 -44.57 50.56 38.33
N VAL A 10 -45.45 49.62 38.65
CA VAL A 10 -45.11 48.20 38.76
C VAL A 10 -44.96 47.65 37.34
N GLY A 11 -43.73 47.29 36.95
CA GLY A 11 -43.47 46.59 35.70
C GLY A 11 -43.93 45.14 35.80
N ALA A 12 -44.79 44.69 34.89
CA ALA A 12 -45.17 43.28 34.79
C ALA A 12 -43.97 42.44 34.33
N PRO A 13 -43.76 41.23 34.88
CA PRO A 13 -42.68 40.36 34.45
C PRO A 13 -42.99 39.81 33.06
N ARG A 14 -42.09 40.04 32.10
CA ARG A 14 -42.14 39.41 30.77
C ARG A 14 -41.79 37.94 30.93
N LEU A 15 -42.76 37.05 30.67
CA LEU A 15 -42.52 35.62 30.57
C LEU A 15 -41.55 35.34 29.40
N PRO A 16 -40.56 34.45 29.55
CA PRO A 16 -39.65 34.12 28.47
C PRO A 16 -40.41 33.37 27.36
N ILE A 17 -40.36 33.91 26.15
CA ILE A 17 -40.85 33.26 24.95
C ILE A 17 -39.86 32.14 24.63
N PHE A 18 -40.23 30.90 24.95
CA PHE A 18 -39.46 29.74 24.49
C PHE A 18 -39.58 29.65 22.96
N PRO A 19 -38.46 29.59 22.22
CA PRO A 19 -38.51 29.39 20.78
C PRO A 19 -39.11 28.01 20.51
N ARG A 20 -40.30 28.01 19.92
CA ARG A 20 -40.95 26.81 19.36
C ARG A 20 -39.94 26.15 18.42
N HIS A 21 -39.48 24.94 18.76
CA HIS A 21 -38.65 24.14 17.87
C HIS A 21 -39.48 23.85 16.61
N VAL A 22 -39.22 24.60 15.54
CA VAL A 22 -39.78 24.35 14.21
C VAL A 22 -39.17 23.03 13.75
N GLN A 23 -39.93 21.94 13.82
CA GLN A 23 -39.49 20.69 13.23
C GLN A 23 -39.29 20.94 11.72
N PRO A 24 -38.16 20.50 11.14
CA PRO A 24 -37.97 20.62 9.71
C PRO A 24 -39.11 19.88 9.00
N PRO A 25 -39.72 20.47 7.96
CA PRO A 25 -40.80 19.81 7.23
C PRO A 25 -40.28 18.47 6.68
N ARG A 26 -40.99 17.37 6.98
CA ARG A 26 -40.73 16.03 6.41
C ARG A 26 -41.06 16.06 4.90
N ARG A 27 -40.13 16.61 4.11
CA ARG A 27 -40.20 16.87 2.65
C ARG A 27 -40.03 15.60 1.78
N ASN A 28 -40.33 14.42 2.31
CA ASN A 28 -40.04 13.14 1.65
C ASN A 28 -41.29 12.47 1.09
N LEU A 29 -42.48 13.03 1.35
CA LEU A 29 -43.75 12.54 0.83
C LEU A 29 -44.07 13.31 -0.46
N ILE A 30 -43.39 12.97 -1.55
CA ILE A 30 -43.75 13.45 -2.87
C ILE A 30 -44.80 12.47 -3.41
N PRO A 31 -46.06 12.89 -3.64
CA PRO A 31 -47.05 12.01 -4.26
C PRO A 31 -46.59 11.63 -5.67
N ALA A 32 -46.98 10.43 -6.12
CA ALA A 32 -46.67 9.98 -7.47
C ALA A 32 -47.13 11.03 -8.51
N PRO A 33 -46.33 11.31 -9.55
CA PRO A 33 -46.72 12.26 -10.58
C PRO A 33 -48.03 11.82 -11.26
N ARG A 34 -48.93 12.76 -11.53
CA ARG A 34 -50.19 12.50 -12.26
C ARG A 34 -49.92 12.63 -13.77
N GLN A 35 -50.74 12.02 -14.61
CA GLN A 35 -50.57 12.04 -16.09
C GLN A 35 -50.41 13.45 -16.71
N ASN A 36 -50.82 14.51 -16.01
CA ASN A 36 -50.74 15.90 -16.45
C ASN A 36 -49.91 16.82 -15.52
N SER A 37 -49.17 16.25 -14.55
CA SER A 37 -48.20 17.04 -13.79
C SER A 37 -46.99 17.28 -14.69
N GLY A 38 -46.58 18.54 -14.84
CA GLY A 38 -45.50 19.01 -15.73
C GLY A 38 -44.17 18.23 -15.62
N PRO A 39 -43.17 18.63 -16.40
CA PRO A 39 -42.13 17.73 -16.93
C PRO A 39 -41.59 16.75 -15.89
N LEU A 40 -41.92 15.46 -16.08
CA LEU A 40 -41.52 14.33 -15.23
C LEU A 40 -39.99 14.11 -15.18
N LEU A 41 -39.25 14.89 -15.95
CA LEU A 41 -37.81 14.85 -16.13
C LEU A 41 -37.08 16.02 -15.45
N GLU A 42 -37.79 16.88 -14.72
CA GLU A 42 -37.15 17.98 -13.98
C GLU A 42 -36.43 17.43 -12.74
N ARG A 43 -35.10 17.31 -12.85
CA ARG A 43 -34.23 17.01 -11.72
C ARG A 43 -34.22 18.21 -10.78
N ARG A 44 -35.06 18.18 -9.74
CA ARG A 44 -35.06 19.22 -8.70
C ARG A 44 -33.66 19.37 -8.10
N SER A 45 -33.12 20.58 -8.19
CA SER A 45 -31.84 20.99 -7.59
C SER A 45 -31.87 20.98 -6.06
N ASP A 46 -33.05 20.98 -5.46
CA ASP A 46 -33.27 21.18 -4.02
C ASP A 46 -33.09 19.91 -3.17
N ARG A 47 -32.32 18.93 -3.68
CA ARG A 47 -31.98 17.70 -2.95
C ARG A 47 -30.60 17.85 -2.35
N GLU A 48 -30.52 17.89 -1.02
CA GLU A 48 -29.24 17.81 -0.32
C GLU A 48 -28.52 16.51 -0.72
N LEU A 49 -27.23 16.65 -1.04
CA LEU A 49 -26.38 15.50 -1.38
C LEU A 49 -26.34 14.54 -0.18
N PRO A 50 -26.38 13.21 -0.41
CA PRO A 50 -26.15 12.25 0.66
C PRO A 50 -24.85 12.60 1.38
N SER A 51 -24.87 12.60 2.73
CA SER A 51 -23.67 12.88 3.49
C SER A 51 -22.62 11.81 3.21
N VAL A 52 -21.46 12.24 2.70
CA VAL A 52 -20.34 11.33 2.48
C VAL A 52 -19.86 10.88 3.84
N ASN A 53 -20.08 9.61 4.17
CA ASN A 53 -19.55 9.02 5.38
C ASN A 53 -18.02 9.02 5.27
N SER A 54 -17.35 9.96 5.97
CA SER A 54 -15.88 10.09 6.01
C SER A 54 -15.26 9.01 6.90
N ASN A 55 -15.68 7.75 6.73
CA ASN A 55 -15.11 6.65 7.48
C ASN A 55 -13.75 6.30 6.88
N ARG A 56 -12.68 6.77 7.50
CA ARG A 56 -11.26 6.53 7.13
C ARG A 56 -10.82 5.07 7.37
N ARG A 57 -11.73 4.09 7.29
CA ARG A 57 -11.45 2.67 7.54
C ARG A 57 -10.32 2.12 6.65
N TRP A 58 -10.15 2.67 5.45
CA TRP A 58 -9.06 2.31 4.52
C TRP A 58 -7.65 2.59 5.09
N TRP A 59 -7.49 3.57 5.98
CA TRP A 59 -6.20 3.80 6.65
C TRP A 59 -5.77 2.61 7.52
N ARG A 60 -6.72 1.81 8.01
CA ARG A 60 -6.43 0.58 8.76
C ARG A 60 -5.95 -0.56 7.86
N THR A 61 -6.40 -0.59 6.60
CA THR A 61 -6.01 -1.62 5.61
C THR A 61 -4.75 -1.26 4.83
N LEU A 62 -4.41 0.03 4.76
CA LEU A 62 -3.22 0.54 4.09
C LEU A 62 -1.89 -0.12 4.54
N PRO A 63 -1.61 -0.32 5.84
CA PRO A 63 -0.37 -0.99 6.25
C PRO A 63 -0.31 -2.44 5.77
N PHE A 64 -1.42 -3.19 5.84
CA PHE A 64 -1.47 -4.57 5.33
C PHE A 64 -1.21 -4.62 3.83
N PHE A 65 -1.81 -3.69 3.09
CA PHE A 65 -1.58 -3.56 1.65
C PHE A 65 -0.10 -3.25 1.35
N ALA A 66 0.49 -2.27 2.06
CA ALA A 66 1.89 -1.91 1.87
C ALA A 66 2.84 -3.08 2.17
N VAL A 67 2.57 -3.86 3.22
CA VAL A 67 3.34 -5.08 3.54
C VAL A 67 3.19 -6.13 2.45
N ALA A 68 1.97 -6.38 1.96
CA ALA A 68 1.73 -7.35 0.89
C ALA A 68 2.45 -6.95 -0.41
N VAL A 69 2.36 -5.68 -0.81
CA VAL A 69 3.06 -5.16 -1.99
C VAL A 69 4.57 -5.21 -1.79
N GLY A 70 5.08 -4.79 -0.63
CA GLY A 70 6.51 -4.84 -0.32
C GLY A 70 7.06 -6.28 -0.37
N ALA A 71 6.35 -7.24 0.20
CA ALA A 71 6.71 -8.66 0.14
C ALA A 71 6.72 -9.18 -1.31
N ALA A 72 5.71 -8.83 -2.10
CA ALA A 72 5.65 -9.19 -3.52
C ALA A 72 6.82 -8.60 -4.31
N MET A 73 7.15 -7.32 -4.09
CA MET A 73 8.28 -6.64 -4.73
C MET A 73 9.61 -7.34 -4.40
N LEU A 74 9.86 -7.66 -3.13
CA LEU A 74 11.05 -8.39 -2.72
C LEU A 74 11.15 -9.76 -3.40
N GLY A 75 10.03 -10.47 -3.50
CA GLY A 75 9.94 -11.75 -4.22
C GLY A 75 10.31 -11.61 -5.69
N ILE A 76 9.73 -10.63 -6.40
CA ILE A 76 9.97 -10.38 -7.83
C ILE A 76 11.44 -10.02 -8.08
N PHE A 77 12.01 -9.09 -7.29
CA PHE A 77 13.42 -8.72 -7.45
C PHE A 77 14.36 -9.87 -7.15
N ASN A 78 14.04 -10.71 -6.16
CA ASN A 78 14.83 -11.90 -5.89
C ASN A 78 14.75 -12.91 -7.04
N TYR A 79 13.56 -13.11 -7.62
CA TYR A 79 13.36 -13.97 -8.78
C TYR A 79 14.18 -13.50 -10.00
N GLN A 80 14.16 -12.19 -10.28
CA GLN A 80 14.99 -11.62 -11.35
C GLN A 80 16.47 -11.87 -11.11
N LYS A 81 16.94 -11.74 -9.85
CA LYS A 81 18.33 -12.04 -9.50
C LYS A 81 18.67 -13.52 -9.65
N SER A 82 17.81 -14.43 -9.20
CA SER A 82 18.06 -15.88 -9.31
C SER A 82 18.05 -16.38 -10.75
N SER A 83 17.23 -15.76 -11.61
CA SER A 83 17.13 -16.08 -13.03
C SER A 83 18.17 -15.36 -13.89
N SER A 84 19.17 -14.71 -13.28
CA SER A 84 20.24 -14.02 -14.01
C SER A 84 21.25 -15.01 -14.62
N SER A 85 21.86 -14.59 -15.73
CA SER A 85 22.93 -15.37 -16.39
C SER A 85 24.11 -15.61 -15.46
N VAL A 86 24.49 -14.60 -14.67
CA VAL A 86 25.58 -14.66 -13.68
C VAL A 86 25.36 -15.81 -12.68
N VAL A 87 24.18 -15.92 -12.10
CA VAL A 87 23.85 -16.99 -11.14
C VAL A 87 23.89 -18.36 -11.83
N SER A 88 23.34 -18.47 -13.04
CA SER A 88 23.32 -19.73 -13.79
C SER A 88 24.74 -20.18 -14.17
N SER A 89 25.59 -19.26 -14.64
CA SER A 89 26.99 -19.54 -15.00
C SER A 89 27.83 -19.93 -13.79
N THR A 90 27.65 -19.23 -12.66
CA THR A 90 28.39 -19.54 -11.43
C THR A 90 27.94 -20.88 -10.82
N LEU A 91 26.66 -21.21 -10.90
CA LEU A 91 26.15 -22.53 -10.51
C LEU A 91 26.68 -23.64 -11.43
N TYR A 92 26.76 -23.38 -12.74
CA TYR A 92 27.38 -24.32 -13.69
C TYR A 92 28.86 -24.54 -13.38
N ALA A 93 29.61 -23.48 -13.10
CA ALA A 93 31.02 -23.58 -12.70
C ALA A 93 31.22 -24.40 -11.42
N LEU A 94 30.31 -24.29 -10.44
CA LEU A 94 30.32 -25.16 -9.27
C LEU A 94 30.09 -26.62 -9.63
N ARG A 95 29.15 -26.91 -10.54
CA ARG A 95 28.84 -28.28 -10.98
C ARG A 95 29.99 -28.94 -11.70
N THR A 96 30.83 -28.19 -12.41
CA THR A 96 31.96 -28.72 -13.18
C THR A 96 33.26 -28.76 -12.39
N SER A 97 33.38 -27.99 -11.31
CA SER A 97 34.59 -27.93 -10.49
C SER A 97 34.83 -29.23 -9.68
N PRO A 98 35.99 -29.90 -9.83
CA PRO A 98 36.33 -31.11 -9.07
C PRO A 98 36.33 -30.86 -7.56
N ARG A 99 36.97 -29.77 -7.13
CA ARG A 99 37.06 -29.37 -5.71
C ARG A 99 35.68 -29.10 -5.10
N ALA A 100 34.77 -28.50 -5.85
CA ALA A 100 33.41 -28.26 -5.35
C ALA A 100 32.66 -29.59 -5.16
N ARG A 101 32.82 -30.56 -6.07
CA ARG A 101 32.22 -31.89 -5.95
C ARG A 101 32.81 -32.71 -4.80
N GLU A 102 34.09 -32.59 -4.52
CA GLU A 102 34.72 -33.26 -3.38
C GLU A 102 34.04 -32.87 -2.06
N ILE A 103 33.78 -31.55 -1.89
CA ILE A 103 33.22 -30.95 -0.67
C ILE A 103 31.69 -31.10 -0.60
N LEU A 104 30.97 -30.68 -1.65
CA LEU A 104 29.49 -30.63 -1.67
C LEU A 104 28.87 -31.96 -2.09
N GLY A 105 29.61 -32.80 -2.82
CA GLY A 105 29.12 -34.01 -3.45
C GLY A 105 28.67 -33.80 -4.89
N GLU A 106 27.92 -34.79 -5.39
CA GLU A 106 27.31 -34.76 -6.71
C GLU A 106 26.03 -33.92 -6.72
N GLU A 107 25.48 -33.64 -7.90
CA GLU A 107 24.20 -32.95 -8.09
C GLU A 107 24.08 -31.60 -7.35
N ILE A 108 24.94 -30.64 -7.69
CA ILE A 108 24.92 -29.32 -7.05
C ILE A 108 23.74 -28.49 -7.58
N TYR A 109 22.78 -28.18 -6.70
CA TYR A 109 21.61 -27.33 -6.97
C TYR A 109 21.50 -26.20 -5.95
N PHE A 110 20.49 -25.33 -6.13
CA PHE A 110 20.09 -24.41 -5.07
C PHE A 110 19.63 -25.18 -3.84
N ALA A 111 19.95 -24.68 -2.65
CA ALA A 111 19.53 -25.32 -1.41
C ALA A 111 18.01 -25.30 -1.19
N HIS A 112 17.32 -24.32 -1.78
CA HIS A 112 15.88 -24.11 -1.62
C HIS A 112 15.21 -23.90 -2.98
N LYS A 113 13.91 -24.22 -3.08
CA LYS A 113 13.10 -23.99 -4.30
C LYS A 113 13.06 -22.52 -4.71
N MET A 114 13.01 -21.61 -3.72
CA MET A 114 13.13 -20.17 -3.93
C MET A 114 14.46 -19.70 -3.33
N PRO A 115 15.56 -19.71 -4.12
CA PRO A 115 16.87 -19.32 -3.60
C PRO A 115 16.91 -17.82 -3.33
N TRP A 116 17.32 -17.43 -2.13
CA TRP A 116 17.52 -16.03 -1.79
C TRP A 116 18.91 -15.56 -2.21
N ILE A 117 18.99 -14.68 -3.21
CA ILE A 117 20.26 -14.14 -3.73
C ILE A 117 20.54 -12.82 -3.03
N SER A 118 21.52 -12.83 -2.13
CA SER A 118 21.93 -11.64 -1.37
C SER A 118 23.07 -10.92 -2.07
N GLY A 119 23.12 -9.60 -1.96
CA GLY A 119 24.22 -8.76 -2.45
C GLY A 119 23.89 -7.93 -3.69
N GLU A 120 24.92 -7.30 -4.25
CA GLU A 120 24.82 -6.39 -5.39
C GLU A 120 24.86 -7.17 -6.70
N MET A 121 23.85 -6.93 -7.54
CA MET A 121 23.76 -7.46 -8.91
C MET A 121 23.63 -6.28 -9.87
N ASN A 122 24.74 -5.61 -10.16
CA ASN A 122 24.79 -4.50 -11.09
C ASN A 122 25.57 -4.89 -12.34
N GLN A 123 24.90 -5.64 -13.21
CA GLN A 123 25.48 -6.11 -14.46
C GLN A 123 25.90 -4.96 -15.39
N LEU A 124 25.13 -3.86 -15.40
CA LEU A 124 25.40 -2.71 -16.27
C LEU A 124 26.72 -2.01 -15.91
N HIS A 125 26.99 -1.83 -14.63
CA HIS A 125 28.24 -1.24 -14.16
C HIS A 125 29.34 -2.29 -13.92
N GLY A 126 29.09 -3.57 -14.24
CA GLY A 126 30.04 -4.67 -14.06
C GLY A 126 30.44 -4.90 -12.61
N ARG A 127 29.57 -4.56 -11.64
CA ARG A 127 29.79 -4.80 -10.21
C ARG A 127 28.84 -5.86 -9.71
N ILE A 128 29.40 -7.00 -9.37
CA ILE A 128 28.65 -8.16 -8.91
C ILE A 128 29.32 -8.64 -7.62
N ASP A 129 28.57 -8.68 -6.54
CA ASP A 129 28.97 -9.36 -5.31
C ASP A 129 27.73 -10.04 -4.76
N ILE A 130 27.55 -11.31 -5.13
CA ILE A 130 26.35 -12.07 -4.82
C ILE A 130 26.71 -13.28 -3.97
N SER A 131 25.78 -13.68 -3.12
CA SER A 131 25.89 -14.92 -2.36
C SER A 131 24.55 -15.63 -2.26
N PHE A 132 24.60 -16.96 -2.33
CA PHE A 132 23.43 -17.81 -2.24
C PHE A 132 23.79 -19.22 -1.75
N TRP A 133 22.79 -19.92 -1.23
CA TRP A 133 22.94 -21.27 -0.70
C TRP A 133 22.81 -22.32 -1.79
N VAL A 134 23.76 -23.25 -1.81
CA VAL A 134 23.80 -24.40 -2.71
C VAL A 134 23.86 -25.68 -1.90
N LYS A 135 23.25 -26.74 -2.42
CA LYS A 135 23.23 -28.08 -1.82
C LYS A 135 23.74 -29.08 -2.85
N GLY A 136 24.63 -29.97 -2.41
CA GLY A 136 24.96 -31.19 -3.13
C GLY A 136 24.51 -32.43 -2.36
N SER A 137 24.91 -33.60 -2.86
CA SER A 137 24.58 -34.90 -2.26
C SER A 137 25.14 -35.08 -0.84
N LYS A 138 26.34 -34.56 -0.54
CA LYS A 138 26.99 -34.71 0.77
C LYS A 138 26.60 -33.62 1.75
N THR A 139 26.73 -32.36 1.33
CA THR A 139 26.61 -31.20 2.22
C THR A 139 25.98 -29.98 1.54
N GLN A 140 25.63 -28.98 2.35
CA GLN A 140 25.17 -27.67 1.90
C GLN A 140 26.26 -26.62 2.15
N GLY A 141 26.38 -25.65 1.26
CA GLY A 141 27.34 -24.55 1.38
C GLY A 141 26.76 -23.22 0.90
N LYS A 142 27.41 -22.12 1.31
CA LYS A 142 27.10 -20.79 0.81
C LYS A 142 28.14 -20.41 -0.24
N MET A 143 27.73 -20.29 -1.50
CA MET A 143 28.61 -19.78 -2.55
C MET A 143 28.55 -18.25 -2.56
N ARG A 144 29.72 -17.62 -2.73
CA ARG A 144 29.86 -16.20 -2.98
C ARG A 144 30.63 -16.00 -4.27
N PHE A 145 30.14 -15.12 -5.13
CA PHE A 145 30.80 -14.71 -6.35
C PHE A 145 30.96 -13.21 -6.35
N ARG A 146 32.19 -12.75 -6.55
CA ARG A 146 32.54 -11.32 -6.64
C ARG A 146 33.28 -11.07 -7.94
N SER A 147 32.80 -10.11 -8.71
CA SER A 147 33.42 -9.64 -9.95
C SER A 147 33.24 -8.13 -10.05
N ILE A 148 34.34 -7.43 -10.35
CA ILE A 148 34.37 -5.99 -10.50
C ILE A 148 35.07 -5.70 -11.81
N ARG A 149 34.37 -5.03 -12.74
CA ARG A 149 34.96 -4.50 -13.97
C ARG A 149 35.48 -3.07 -13.69
N PRO A 150 36.81 -2.83 -13.74
CA PRO A 150 37.37 -1.52 -13.42
C PRO A 150 37.14 -0.47 -14.51
N ASP A 151 37.08 -0.87 -15.78
CA ASP A 151 36.89 0.05 -16.92
C ASP A 151 35.99 -0.59 -17.98
N ARG A 152 35.18 0.23 -18.68
CA ARG A 152 34.28 -0.22 -19.75
C ARG A 152 35.04 -0.88 -20.89
N MET A 153 36.27 -0.43 -21.16
CA MET A 153 37.18 -0.90 -22.22
C MET A 153 38.23 -1.92 -21.75
N SER A 154 38.09 -2.53 -20.57
CA SER A 154 39.12 -3.43 -20.00
C SER A 154 39.45 -4.67 -20.84
N TYR A 155 38.67 -5.01 -21.87
CA TYR A 155 38.96 -6.11 -22.78
C TYR A 155 39.96 -5.75 -23.89
N VAL A 156 40.16 -4.45 -24.16
CA VAL A 156 40.96 -3.93 -25.29
C VAL A 156 42.34 -3.44 -24.82
N ARG A 157 42.74 -3.74 -23.59
CA ARG A 157 44.08 -3.40 -23.04
C ARG A 157 44.94 -4.65 -22.88
#